data_AF-A0A7S2Y902-F1
#
_entry.id   AF-A0A7S2Y902-F1
#
_cell.length_a   1.000
_cell.length_b   1.000
_cell.length_c   1.000
_cell.angle_alpha   90.00
_cell.angle_beta   90.00
_cell.angle_gamma   90.00
#
_symmetry.space_group_name_H-M   'P 1'
#
loop_
_entity.id
_entity.type
_entity.pdbx_description
1 polymer ?
#
loop_
_entity_poly.entity_id
_entity_poly.type
_entity_poly.pdbx_seq_one_letter_code
_entity_poly.pdbx_strand_id
1 'polypeptide(L)'
;FRVVETRVFEDMALSSVQACTQALKDGASFIQRSKSVRDADLFLVKHLLILREQLSPFDMELRTVERQLDFSDAGKAVARFLANNNRRLLSMSTENAVVTLLQEGVSVKESDVDSKRDLEEALRSACNDFIEHMVQGMAGDLVNLVQSKSGKGVTKVSESPTVINKMLTDAVTNIEE
;
A
#
# COMPACT_ATOMS: atom_id res chain seq x y z
N PHE A 1 -9.92 19.67 31.84
CA PHE A 1 -9.50 19.34 30.46
C PHE A 1 -10.67 18.68 29.75
N ARG A 2 -11.15 19.28 28.66
CA ARG A 2 -12.29 18.77 27.90
C ARG A 2 -11.73 17.76 26.90
N VAL A 3 -11.94 16.48 27.18
CA VAL A 3 -11.39 15.36 26.40
C VAL A 3 -11.93 15.49 24.97
N VAL A 4 -11.02 15.55 24.00
CA VAL A 4 -11.35 15.49 22.58
C VAL A 4 -12.05 14.16 22.33
N GLU A 5 -13.08 14.17 21.48
CA GLU A 5 -13.78 12.94 21.12
C GLU A 5 -12.81 11.93 20.52
N THR A 6 -12.80 10.71 21.04
CA THR A 6 -11.81 9.67 20.72
C THR A 6 -11.64 9.47 19.21
N ARG A 7 -12.74 9.52 18.46
CA ARG A 7 -12.75 9.39 16.99
C ARG A 7 -11.94 10.46 16.28
N VAL A 8 -12.03 11.72 16.73
CA VAL A 8 -11.28 12.83 16.13
C VAL A 8 -9.79 12.67 16.42
N PHE A 9 -9.44 12.16 17.61
CA PHE A 9 -8.05 11.87 17.95
C PHE A 9 -7.49 10.70 17.11
N GLU A 10 -8.28 9.65 16.91
CA GLU A 10 -7.93 8.50 16.06
C GLU A 10 -7.69 8.92 14.61
N ASP A 11 -8.57 9.74 14.03
CA ASP A 11 -8.41 10.24 12.66
C ASP A 11 -7.14 11.10 12.50
N MET A 12 -6.85 11.95 13.50
CA MET A 12 -5.62 12.73 13.51
C MET A 12 -4.38 11.85 13.66
N ALA A 13 -4.45 10.80 14.47
CA ALA A 13 -3.36 9.84 14.64
C ALA A 13 -3.12 9.07 13.33
N LEU A 14 -4.18 8.61 12.66
CA LEU A 14 -4.13 7.92 11.37
C LEU A 14 -3.42 8.77 10.31
N SER A 15 -3.89 10.01 10.12
CA SER A 15 -3.30 10.95 9.15
C SER A 15 -1.83 11.25 9.46
N SER A 16 -1.48 11.38 10.75
CA SER A 16 -0.10 11.62 11.17
C SER A 16 0.82 10.44 10.87
N VAL A 17 0.37 9.21 11.11
CA VAL A 17 1.14 7.98 10.80
C VAL A 17 1.32 7.81 9.30
N GLN A 18 0.29 8.08 8.49
CA GLN A 18 0.37 8.05 7.03
C GLN A 18 1.37 9.09 6.50
N ALA A 19 1.27 10.34 6.98
CA ALA A 19 2.19 11.41 6.60
C ALA A 19 3.64 11.08 7.01
N CYS A 20 3.83 10.50 8.20
CA CYS A 20 5.14 10.03 8.65
C CYS A 20 5.70 8.94 7.73
N THR A 21 4.89 7.94 7.40
CA THR A 21 5.28 6.84 6.49
C THR A 21 5.69 7.38 5.11
N GLN A 22 4.94 8.35 4.57
CA GLN A 22 5.30 8.99 3.30
C GLN A 22 6.61 9.78 3.40
N ALA A 23 6.79 10.57 4.47
CA ALA A 23 8.02 11.32 4.70
C ALA A 23 9.25 10.40 4.82
N LEU A 24 9.11 9.21 5.42
CA LEU A 24 10.19 8.21 5.48
C LEU A 24 10.54 7.67 4.09
N LYS A 25 9.55 7.39 3.24
CA LYS A 25 9.76 6.97 1.83
C LYS A 25 10.45 8.05 1.00
N ASP A 26 10.05 9.31 1.18
CA ASP A 26 10.67 10.45 0.49
C ASP A 26 12.12 10.64 0.96
N GLY A 27 12.37 10.49 2.26
CA GLY A 27 13.71 10.51 2.86
C GLY A 27 14.61 9.37 2.34
N ALA A 28 14.07 8.16 2.21
CA ALA A 28 14.78 7.03 1.61
C ALA A 28 15.14 7.32 0.15
N SER A 29 14.20 7.85 -0.63
CA SER A 29 14.44 8.26 -2.03
C SER A 29 15.52 9.35 -2.15
N PHE A 30 15.59 10.26 -1.17
CA PHE A 30 16.65 11.27 -1.11
C PHE A 30 18.02 10.64 -0.83
N ILE A 31 18.11 9.72 0.14
CA ILE A 31 19.35 9.01 0.47
C ILE A 31 19.82 8.15 -0.69
N GLN A 32 18.90 7.50 -1.40
CA GLN A 32 19.19 6.69 -2.58
C GLN A 32 19.92 7.50 -3.66
N ARG A 33 19.49 8.75 -3.88
CA ARG A 33 20.13 9.68 -4.83
C ARG A 33 21.48 10.20 -4.35
N SER A 34 21.68 10.33 -3.03
CA SER A 34 22.88 10.95 -2.47
C SER A 34 24.02 9.97 -2.15
N LYS A 35 23.73 8.74 -1.73
CA LYS A 35 24.73 7.80 -1.21
C LYS A 35 24.74 6.48 -1.96
N SER A 36 23.76 5.63 -1.69
CA SER A 36 23.68 4.26 -2.20
C SER A 36 22.27 3.74 -2.02
N VAL A 37 21.86 2.84 -2.91
CA VAL A 37 20.57 2.13 -2.82
C VAL A 37 20.50 1.31 -1.53
N ARG A 38 21.57 0.62 -1.17
CA ARG A 38 21.65 -0.23 0.03
C ARG A 38 21.50 0.57 1.32
N ASP A 39 22.07 1.77 1.37
CA ASP A 39 21.97 2.67 2.52
C ASP A 39 20.56 3.25 2.67
N ALA A 40 19.87 3.48 1.54
CA ALA A 40 18.48 3.95 1.52
C ALA A 40 17.52 2.88 2.04
N ASP A 41 17.69 1.63 1.62
CA ASP A 41 16.86 0.51 2.08
C ASP A 41 17.06 0.25 3.57
N LEU A 42 18.32 0.26 4.05
CA LEU A 42 18.61 0.08 5.47
C LEU A 42 18.05 1.23 6.32
N PHE A 43 18.12 2.46 5.81
CA PHE A 43 17.46 3.61 6.43
C PHE A 43 15.96 3.37 6.55
N LEU A 44 15.31 2.97 5.45
CA LEU A 44 13.86 2.78 5.41
C LEU A 44 13.42 1.67 6.38
N VAL A 45 14.05 0.49 6.31
CA VAL A 45 13.74 -0.64 7.21
C VAL A 45 13.90 -0.24 8.67
N LYS A 46 15.01 0.41 9.02
CA LYS A 46 15.26 0.84 10.41
C LYS A 46 14.18 1.81 10.91
N HIS A 47 13.83 2.82 10.12
CA HIS A 47 12.88 3.85 10.57
C HIS A 47 11.44 3.32 10.60
N LEU A 48 11.07 2.41 9.70
CA LEU A 48 9.77 1.73 9.76
C LEU A 48 9.66 0.79 10.96
N LEU A 49 10.73 0.08 11.33
CA LEU A 49 10.77 -0.73 12.56
C LEU A 49 10.62 0.12 13.82
N ILE A 50 11.31 1.26 13.88
CA ILE A 50 11.16 2.20 15.00
C ILE A 50 9.72 2.72 15.08
N LEU A 51 9.14 3.12 13.94
CA LEU A 51 7.75 3.59 13.89
C LEU A 51 6.78 2.51 14.40
N ARG A 52 6.95 1.26 13.97
CA ARG A 52 6.17 0.12 14.45
C ARG A 52 6.32 -0.10 15.96
N GLU A 53 7.53 -0.05 16.49
CA GLU A 53 7.80 -0.21 17.92
C GLU A 53 7.11 0.90 18.73
N GLN A 54 7.21 2.15 18.26
CA GLN A 54 6.53 3.28 18.91
C GLN A 54 5.01 3.17 18.83
N LEU A 55 4.46 2.44 17.84
CA LEU A 55 3.03 2.18 17.71
C LEU A 55 2.55 0.97 18.53
N SER A 56 3.45 0.08 18.97
CA SER A 56 3.11 -1.08 19.82
C SER A 56 2.40 -0.75 21.14
N PRO A 57 2.71 0.33 21.89
CA PRO A 57 1.97 0.69 23.10
C PRO A 57 0.62 1.34 22.81
N PHE A 58 0.35 1.72 21.55
CA PHE A 58 -0.92 2.28 21.10
C PHE A 58 -1.76 1.17 20.48
N ASP A 59 -2.28 0.27 21.31
CA ASP A 59 -3.36 -0.67 20.95
C ASP A 59 -4.71 0.05 20.69
N MET A 60 -4.68 1.38 20.57
CA MET A 60 -5.80 2.17 20.10
C MET A 60 -5.98 1.86 18.62
N GLU A 61 -7.17 1.38 18.27
CA GLU A 61 -7.60 0.98 16.93
C GLU A 61 -7.22 2.03 15.88
N LEU A 62 -6.00 1.97 15.30
CA LEU A 62 -5.59 2.69 14.09
C LEU A 62 -6.30 2.13 12.84
N ARG A 63 -7.55 1.73 13.05
CA ARG A 63 -8.49 1.17 12.12
C ARG A 63 -9.74 2.03 12.18
N THR A 64 -9.66 3.21 11.57
CA THR A 64 -10.86 3.98 11.26
C THR A 64 -11.48 3.38 10.00
N VAL A 65 -12.74 2.94 10.07
CA VAL A 65 -13.55 2.66 8.88
C VAL A 65 -13.91 4.01 8.25
N GLU A 66 -13.06 4.52 7.36
CA GLU A 66 -13.41 5.71 6.58
C GLU A 66 -14.46 5.30 5.53
N ARG A 67 -15.72 5.64 5.79
CA ARG A 67 -16.79 5.51 4.79
C ARG A 67 -16.63 6.62 3.75
N GLN A 68 -15.79 6.37 2.75
CA GLN A 68 -15.71 7.23 1.58
C GLN A 68 -16.91 6.96 0.67
N LEU A 69 -17.69 8.00 0.36
CA LEU A 69 -18.79 7.91 -0.60
C LEU A 69 -18.20 8.00 -2.01
N ASP A 70 -18.32 6.94 -2.80
CA ASP A 70 -17.84 6.92 -4.18
C ASP A 70 -18.92 7.47 -5.12
N PHE A 71 -18.66 8.66 -5.69
CA PHE A 71 -19.53 9.31 -6.67
C PHE A 71 -19.21 8.92 -8.12
N SER A 72 -18.35 7.92 -8.35
CA SER A 72 -17.97 7.49 -9.70
C SER A 72 -19.17 7.07 -10.57
N ASP A 73 -20.23 6.53 -9.96
CA ASP A 73 -21.48 6.19 -10.65
C ASP A 73 -22.57 7.28 -10.52
N ALA A 74 -22.35 8.29 -9.65
CA ALA A 74 -23.25 9.42 -9.48
C ALA A 74 -23.44 10.19 -10.80
N GLY A 75 -22.37 10.37 -11.57
CA GLY A 75 -22.44 11.03 -12.88
C GLY A 75 -23.35 10.30 -13.87
N LYS A 76 -23.33 8.96 -13.88
CA LYS A 76 -24.19 8.13 -14.74
C LYS A 76 -25.62 8.06 -14.23
N ALA A 77 -25.82 8.03 -12.91
CA ALA A 77 -27.14 8.12 -12.30
C ALA A 77 -27.81 9.47 -12.59
N VAL A 78 -27.07 10.59 -12.47
CA VAL A 78 -27.54 11.94 -12.83
C VAL A 78 -27.83 12.07 -14.32
N ALA A 79 -27.02 11.50 -15.20
CA ALA A 79 -27.32 11.50 -16.64
C ALA A 79 -28.62 10.74 -16.95
N ARG A 80 -28.84 9.58 -16.32
CA ARG A 80 -30.09 8.80 -16.43
C ARG A 80 -31.29 9.56 -15.85
N PHE A 81 -31.10 10.32 -14.76
CA PHE A 81 -32.11 11.20 -14.19
C PHE A 81 -32.59 12.27 -15.17
N LEU A 82 -31.63 12.99 -15.76
CA LEU A 82 -31.89 14.13 -16.63
C LEU A 82 -32.49 13.67 -17.96
N ALA A 83 -32.14 12.48 -18.42
CA ALA A 83 -32.78 11.83 -19.56
C ALA A 83 -34.23 11.40 -19.27
N ASN A 84 -34.57 11.06 -18.02
CA ASN A 84 -35.91 10.60 -17.62
C ASN A 84 -36.87 11.76 -17.25
N ASN A 85 -36.72 12.93 -17.90
CA ASN A 85 -37.45 14.17 -17.61
C ASN A 85 -38.97 14.09 -17.91
N ASN A 86 -39.72 13.33 -17.10
CA ASN A 86 -41.18 13.26 -17.12
C ASN A 86 -41.75 13.61 -15.74
N ARG A 87 -41.89 14.92 -15.51
CA ARG A 87 -42.94 15.64 -14.74
C ARG A 87 -43.30 15.24 -13.30
N ARG A 88 -42.65 14.25 -12.68
CA ARG A 88 -42.92 13.82 -11.28
C ARG A 88 -41.68 13.87 -10.39
N LEU A 89 -40.77 14.81 -10.67
CA LEU A 89 -39.46 14.93 -10.02
C LEU A 89 -39.54 15.18 -8.49
N LEU A 90 -40.63 15.78 -8.01
CA LEU A 90 -40.86 16.13 -6.59
C LEU A 90 -42.27 15.72 -6.12
N SER A 91 -42.92 14.79 -6.83
CA SER A 91 -44.25 14.31 -6.45
C SER A 91 -44.12 13.44 -5.19
N MET A 92 -44.81 13.78 -4.10
CA MET A 92 -44.86 13.06 -2.81
C MET A 92 -45.55 11.68 -2.92
N SER A 93 -45.09 10.86 -3.86
CA SER A 93 -45.52 9.49 -4.13
C SER A 93 -44.32 8.57 -3.89
N THR A 94 -44.59 7.30 -3.59
CA THR A 94 -43.60 6.30 -3.14
C THR A 94 -42.48 6.01 -4.14
N GLU A 95 -42.55 6.54 -5.38
CA GLU A 95 -41.59 6.40 -6.48
C GLU A 95 -40.88 7.74 -6.76
N ASN A 96 -40.17 8.26 -5.75
CA ASN A 96 -39.42 9.50 -5.88
C ASN A 96 -38.16 9.27 -6.72
N ALA A 97 -38.11 9.83 -7.93
CA ALA A 97 -36.96 9.74 -8.81
C ALA A 97 -35.66 10.27 -8.13
N VAL A 98 -35.77 11.26 -7.24
CA VAL A 98 -34.63 11.76 -6.43
C VAL A 98 -34.11 10.70 -5.44
N VAL A 99 -35.00 9.89 -4.86
CA VAL A 99 -34.60 8.80 -3.96
C VAL A 99 -33.88 7.71 -4.75
N THR A 100 -34.38 7.36 -5.95
CA THR A 100 -33.69 6.44 -6.87
C THR A 100 -32.31 6.95 -7.26
N LEU A 101 -32.12 8.28 -7.44
CA LEU A 101 -30.79 8.84 -7.69
C LEU A 101 -29.83 8.78 -6.53
N LEU A 102 -30.31 9.06 -5.32
CA LEU A 102 -29.46 8.97 -4.14
C LEU A 102 -29.08 7.51 -3.88
N GLN A 103 -29.97 6.58 -4.18
CA GLN A 103 -29.74 5.15 -4.02
C GLN A 103 -28.83 4.53 -5.10
N GLU A 104 -28.95 4.97 -6.36
CA GLU A 104 -28.11 4.48 -7.47
C GLU A 104 -26.80 5.27 -7.65
N GLY A 105 -26.80 6.56 -7.29
CA GLY A 105 -25.67 7.46 -7.50
C GLY A 105 -24.68 7.50 -6.34
N VAL A 106 -25.08 7.06 -5.15
CA VAL A 106 -24.20 6.97 -3.98
C VAL A 106 -23.93 5.51 -3.68
N SER A 107 -22.91 4.96 -4.34
CA SER A 107 -22.37 3.66 -3.95
C SER A 107 -21.41 3.89 -2.77
N VAL A 108 -21.80 3.43 -1.58
CA VAL A 108 -20.94 3.50 -0.40
C VAL A 108 -19.93 2.36 -0.50
N LYS A 109 -18.71 2.68 -0.93
CA LYS A 109 -17.60 1.73 -0.83
C LYS A 109 -16.93 1.98 0.51
N GLU A 110 -17.14 1.08 1.46
CA GLU A 110 -16.39 1.10 2.71
C GLU A 110 -14.93 0.77 2.39
N SER A 111 -14.07 1.78 2.38
CA SER A 111 -12.61 1.58 2.34
C SER A 111 -12.12 1.53 3.77
N ASP A 112 -11.93 0.31 4.28
CA ASP A 112 -11.16 0.08 5.50
C ASP A 112 -9.70 0.51 5.25
N VAL A 113 -9.33 1.70 5.73
CA VAL A 113 -7.95 2.22 5.68
C VAL A 113 -7.26 1.86 6.99
N ASP A 114 -6.59 0.71 6.99
CA ASP A 114 -5.79 0.24 8.12
C ASP A 114 -4.35 0.72 7.95
N SER A 115 -4.03 1.89 8.53
CA SER A 115 -2.67 2.46 8.42
C SER A 115 -1.62 1.61 9.11
N LYS A 116 -2.01 0.76 10.06
CA LYS A 116 -1.09 -0.19 10.70
C LYS A 116 -0.76 -1.31 9.71
N ARG A 117 -1.74 -1.86 9.01
CA ARG A 117 -1.52 -2.86 7.97
C ARG A 117 -0.70 -2.30 6.82
N ASP A 118 -1.00 -1.09 6.35
CA ASP A 118 -0.26 -0.45 5.27
C ASP A 118 1.21 -0.17 5.65
N LEU A 119 1.46 0.18 6.91
CA LEU A 119 2.82 0.31 7.46
C LEU A 119 3.56 -1.04 7.47
N GLU A 120 2.91 -2.11 7.93
CA GLU A 120 3.49 -3.44 7.96
C GLU A 120 3.74 -4.00 6.55
N GLU A 121 2.86 -3.74 5.60
CA GLU A 121 3.05 -4.08 4.18
C GLU A 121 4.24 -3.32 3.58
N ALA A 122 4.35 -2.01 3.85
CA ALA A 122 5.50 -1.22 3.42
C ALA A 122 6.82 -1.71 4.03
N LEU A 123 6.83 -2.10 5.31
CA LEU A 123 7.98 -2.69 5.97
C LEU A 123 8.39 -4.03 5.32
N ARG A 124 7.40 -4.90 5.03
CA ARG A 124 7.65 -6.18 4.37
C ARG A 124 8.25 -5.99 2.98
N SER A 125 7.70 -5.06 2.19
CA SER A 125 8.25 -4.69 0.88
C SER A 125 9.69 -4.20 1.00
N ALA A 126 9.96 -3.24 1.90
CA ALA A 126 11.30 -2.69 2.08
C ALA A 126 12.33 -3.74 2.51
N CYS A 127 11.93 -4.70 3.34
CA CYS A 127 12.79 -5.84 3.70
C CYS A 127 13.08 -6.75 2.50
N ASN A 128 12.08 -7.04 1.66
CA ASN A 128 12.28 -7.84 0.46
C ASN A 128 13.22 -7.15 -0.53
N ASP A 129 13.02 -5.85 -0.76
CA ASP A 129 13.87 -5.03 -1.64
C ASP A 129 15.32 -5.00 -1.14
N PHE A 130 15.51 -4.83 0.17
CA PHE A 130 16.83 -4.89 0.81
C PHE A 130 17.51 -6.25 0.59
N ILE A 131 16.79 -7.36 0.82
CA ILE A 131 17.31 -8.71 0.62
C ILE A 131 17.69 -8.90 -0.85
N GLU A 132 16.85 -8.49 -1.79
CA GLU A 132 17.12 -8.60 -3.22
C GLU A 132 18.39 -7.84 -3.61
N HIS A 133 18.55 -6.57 -3.20
CA HIS A 133 19.75 -5.79 -3.49
C HIS A 133 21.02 -6.38 -2.85
N MET A 134 20.92 -6.91 -1.62
CA MET A 134 22.04 -7.56 -0.94
C MET A 134 22.45 -8.86 -1.65
N VAL A 135 21.48 -9.69 -2.01
CA VAL A 135 21.71 -10.96 -2.72
C VAL A 135 22.27 -10.69 -4.11
N GLN A 136 21.74 -9.73 -4.86
CA GLN A 136 22.29 -9.35 -6.17
C GLN A 136 23.75 -8.88 -6.05
N GLY A 137 24.08 -8.11 -5.00
CA GLY A 137 25.46 -7.66 -4.77
C GLY A 137 26.42 -8.81 -4.43
N MET A 138 25.99 -9.81 -3.65
CA MET A 138 26.87 -10.91 -3.22
C MET A 138 26.88 -12.09 -4.21
N ALA A 139 25.71 -12.52 -4.65
CA ALA A 139 25.54 -13.63 -5.58
C ALA A 139 25.82 -13.21 -7.02
N GLY A 140 25.67 -11.93 -7.37
CA GLY A 140 26.00 -11.42 -8.70
C GLY A 140 27.46 -11.69 -9.07
N ASP A 141 28.39 -11.48 -8.14
CA ASP A 141 29.81 -11.76 -8.36
C ASP A 141 30.08 -13.26 -8.57
N LEU A 142 29.40 -14.13 -7.82
CA LEU A 142 29.51 -15.58 -7.97
C LEU A 142 28.91 -16.07 -9.29
N VAL A 143 27.74 -15.53 -9.68
CA VAL A 143 27.07 -15.83 -10.95
C VAL A 143 27.95 -15.39 -12.12
N ASN A 144 28.54 -14.19 -12.06
CA ASN A 144 29.47 -13.70 -13.07
C ASN A 144 30.72 -14.58 -13.18
N LEU A 145 31.26 -15.06 -12.05
CA LEU A 145 32.43 -15.94 -12.03
C LEU A 145 32.12 -17.33 -12.63
N VAL A 146 30.95 -17.90 -12.32
CA VAL A 146 30.48 -19.17 -12.88
C VAL A 146 30.24 -19.05 -14.38
N GLN A 147 29.61 -17.96 -14.83
CA GLN A 147 29.43 -17.67 -16.25
C GLN A 147 30.76 -17.46 -16.97
N SER A 148 31.76 -16.83 -16.33
CA SER A 148 33.09 -16.62 -16.90
C SER A 148 33.89 -17.93 -17.04
N LYS A 149 33.76 -18.87 -16.10
CA LYS A 149 34.42 -20.19 -16.18
C LYS A 149 33.69 -21.20 -17.06
N SER A 150 32.38 -21.03 -17.26
CA SER A 150 31.61 -21.81 -18.23
C SER A 150 31.82 -21.25 -19.64
N GLY A 151 32.97 -21.56 -20.24
CA GLY A 151 33.31 -21.11 -21.60
C GLY A 151 32.23 -21.44 -22.64
N LYS A 152 31.78 -20.39 -23.36
CA LYS A 152 31.06 -20.37 -24.64
C LYS A 152 29.95 -21.42 -24.85
N GLY A 153 28.72 -20.98 -24.63
CA GLY A 153 27.54 -21.52 -25.30
C GLY A 153 26.24 -20.95 -24.72
N VAL A 154 25.40 -20.38 -25.59
CA VAL A 154 23.99 -20.01 -25.37
C VAL A 154 23.72 -18.58 -24.85
N THR A 155 23.64 -17.68 -25.84
CA THR A 155 22.54 -16.72 -26.09
C THR A 155 21.60 -16.33 -24.93
N LYS A 156 21.50 -15.01 -24.71
CA LYS A 156 20.35 -14.26 -24.16
C LYS A 156 19.44 -15.04 -23.20
N VAL A 157 19.65 -14.89 -21.89
CA VAL A 157 18.59 -15.13 -20.90
C VAL A 157 17.83 -13.83 -20.69
N SER A 158 16.94 -13.55 -21.63
CA SER A 158 15.62 -13.02 -21.27
C SER A 158 14.76 -14.26 -21.14
N GLU A 159 14.65 -14.84 -19.93
CA GLU A 159 13.45 -15.57 -19.53
C GLU A 159 13.51 -16.03 -18.07
N SER A 160 12.46 -15.61 -17.35
CA SER A 160 11.85 -16.24 -16.19
C SER A 160 12.50 -16.05 -14.81
N PRO A 161 11.93 -15.16 -13.96
CA PRO A 161 12.29 -15.00 -12.54
C PRO A 161 11.91 -16.22 -11.66
N THR A 162 11.68 -17.39 -12.23
CA THR A 162 11.15 -18.56 -11.53
C THR A 162 12.22 -19.33 -10.76
N VAL A 163 13.49 -19.31 -11.20
CA VAL A 163 14.56 -20.08 -10.55
C VAL A 163 15.04 -19.41 -9.25
N ILE A 164 15.10 -18.07 -9.23
CA ILE A 164 15.49 -17.30 -8.04
C ILE A 164 14.38 -17.39 -6.98
N ASN A 165 13.11 -17.28 -7.39
CA ASN A 165 11.99 -17.46 -6.48
C ASN A 165 11.95 -18.86 -5.88
N LYS A 166 12.24 -19.92 -6.66
CA LYS A 166 12.25 -21.29 -6.13
C LYS A 166 13.33 -21.49 -5.06
N MET A 167 14.52 -20.91 -5.23
CA MET A 167 15.58 -20.99 -4.23
C MET A 167 15.32 -20.11 -3.00
N LEU A 168 14.59 -18.98 -3.16
CA LEU A 168 14.14 -18.17 -2.03
C LEU A 168 13.02 -18.87 -1.25
N THR A 169 12.06 -19.51 -1.91
CA THR A 169 10.99 -20.25 -1.23
C THR A 169 11.54 -21.43 -0.43
N ASP A 170 12.53 -22.16 -0.97
CA ASP A 170 13.19 -23.28 -0.28
C ASP A 170 14.07 -22.81 0.92
N ALA A 171 14.51 -21.55 0.91
CA ALA A 171 15.24 -20.95 2.03
C ALA A 171 14.31 -20.37 3.10
N VAL A 172 13.15 -19.82 2.71
CA VAL A 172 12.16 -19.25 3.64
C VAL A 172 11.41 -20.35 4.40
N THR A 173 11.12 -21.50 3.78
CA THR A 173 10.49 -22.64 4.49
C THR A 173 11.39 -23.31 5.53
N ASN A 174 12.72 -23.17 5.42
CA ASN A 174 13.67 -23.69 6.42
C ASN A 174 13.88 -22.76 7.62
N ILE A 175 13.22 -21.60 7.67
CA ILE A 175 13.30 -20.66 8.80
C ILE A 175 12.05 -20.77 9.71
N GLU A 176 10.99 -21.46 9.27
CA GLU A 176 9.76 -21.68 10.05
C GLU A 176 9.67 -23.06 10.75
N GLU A 177 10.76 -23.84 10.82
CA GLU A 177 10.88 -25.03 11.70
C GLU A 177 11.83 -24.77 12.90
#